data_AF-A0A1H8WBZ8-F1
#
_entry.id   AF-A0A1H8WBZ8-F1
#
_cell.length_a   1.000
_cell.length_b   1.000
_cell.length_c   1.000
_cell.angle_alpha   90.00
_cell.angle_beta   90.00
_cell.angle_gamma   90.00
#
_symmetry.space_group_name_H-M   'P 1'
#
loop_
_entity.id
_entity.type
_entity.pdbx_description
1 polymer ?
#
loop_
_entity_poly.entity_id
_entity_poly.type
_entity_poly.pdbx_seq_one_letter_code
_entity_poly.pdbx_strand_id
1 'polypeptide(L)'
;MSESDIWFCGKAFRVVVSQTLLAAGLGGIVGAFGTYAVRLLRHRQRERTQQARLRRALIAEMATMTGLTRDRDKISPKELPTSHIVSTVVFENNSDKIGLLTESETEALIQFYSYAHLVRTQLDYSRSLLFEANHPEHLDFSHFHDNIKKLEALWEATLKELLANSSEMNEVELPNGDGVISPHKGTSSTDS
;
A
#
# COMPACT_ATOMS: atom_id res chain seq x y z
N MET A 1 58.22 48.33 -18.12
CA MET A 1 57.46 47.18 -17.61
C MET A 1 58.46 46.28 -16.92
N SER A 2 58.43 46.23 -15.59
CA SER A 2 59.46 45.61 -14.77
C SER A 2 59.18 44.11 -14.62
N GLU A 3 60.21 43.26 -14.69
CA GLU A 3 60.08 41.81 -14.46
C GLU A 3 59.49 41.48 -13.08
N SER A 4 59.58 42.40 -12.12
CA SER A 4 58.97 42.27 -10.79
C SER A 4 57.43 42.27 -10.80
N ASP A 5 56.79 42.89 -11.79
CA ASP A 5 55.33 43.03 -11.86
C ASP A 5 54.67 41.73 -12.37
N ILE A 6 55.39 40.96 -13.19
CA ILE A 6 54.94 39.67 -13.73
C ILE A 6 54.88 38.62 -12.60
N TRP A 7 55.80 38.68 -11.64
CA TRP A 7 55.87 37.72 -10.53
C TRP A 7 54.76 37.92 -9.49
N PHE A 8 54.34 39.16 -9.25
CA PHE A 8 53.23 39.47 -8.34
C PHE A 8 51.87 39.02 -8.90
N CYS A 9 51.63 39.16 -10.20
CA CYS A 9 50.39 38.69 -10.83
C CYS A 9 50.21 37.17 -10.73
N GLY A 10 51.28 36.38 -10.86
CA GLY A 10 51.21 34.92 -10.80
C GLY A 10 50.78 34.36 -9.43
N LYS A 11 51.19 35.02 -8.33
CA LYS A 11 50.83 34.58 -6.97
C LYS A 11 49.38 34.92 -6.61
N ALA A 12 48.91 36.11 -6.97
CA ALA A 12 47.51 36.51 -6.72
C ALA A 12 46.52 35.59 -7.45
N PHE A 13 46.84 35.21 -8.69
CA PHE A 13 46.00 34.28 -9.47
C PHE A 13 45.87 32.89 -8.83
N ARG A 14 46.96 32.33 -8.30
CA ARG A 14 46.95 31.00 -7.66
C ARG A 14 46.10 30.94 -6.37
N VAL A 15 46.07 32.03 -5.59
CA VAL A 15 45.28 32.10 -4.35
C VAL A 15 43.78 32.13 -4.67
N VAL A 16 43.37 32.94 -5.65
CA VAL A 16 41.96 33.05 -6.06
C VAL A 16 41.44 31.73 -6.63
N VAL A 17 42.22 31.05 -7.48
CA VAL A 17 41.84 29.74 -8.05
C VAL A 17 41.71 28.66 -6.98
N SER A 18 42.58 28.66 -5.97
CA SER A 18 42.50 27.70 -4.87
C SER A 18 41.22 27.88 -4.03
N GLN A 19 40.80 29.13 -3.80
CA GLN A 19 39.58 29.42 -3.03
C GLN A 19 38.30 29.06 -3.79
N THR A 20 38.22 29.32 -5.10
CA THR A 20 37.05 28.95 -5.91
C THR A 20 36.89 27.45 -6.05
N LEU A 21 37.99 26.69 -6.19
CA LEU A 21 37.95 25.23 -6.21
C LEU A 21 37.46 24.64 -4.87
N LEU A 22 37.89 25.20 -3.74
CA LEU A 22 37.41 24.78 -2.42
C LEU A 22 35.92 25.08 -2.22
N ALA A 23 35.47 26.29 -2.61
CA ALA A 23 34.05 26.66 -2.53
C ALA A 23 33.17 25.77 -3.42
N ALA A 24 33.61 25.49 -4.66
CA ALA A 24 32.90 24.59 -5.57
C ALA A 24 32.87 23.14 -5.05
N GLY A 25 33.98 22.66 -4.48
CA GLY A 25 34.06 21.34 -3.88
C GLY A 25 33.10 21.16 -2.69
N LEU A 26 33.06 22.14 -1.79
CA LEU A 26 32.14 22.12 -0.64
C LEU A 26 30.67 22.21 -1.09
N GLY A 27 30.36 23.06 -2.08
CA GLY A 27 29.02 23.14 -2.66
C GLY A 27 28.56 21.82 -3.29
N GLY A 28 29.47 21.12 -3.99
CA GLY A 28 29.20 19.80 -4.58
C GLY A 28 28.88 18.74 -3.52
N ILE A 29 29.63 18.70 -2.42
CA ILE A 29 29.39 17.76 -1.32
C ILE A 29 28.04 18.03 -0.66
N VAL A 30 27.75 19.28 -0.28
CA VAL A 30 26.46 19.65 0.35
C VAL A 30 25.29 19.34 -0.58
N GLY A 31 25.41 19.63 -1.88
CA GLY A 31 24.37 19.30 -2.88
C GLY A 31 24.12 17.79 -3.01
N ALA A 32 25.18 16.97 -2.99
CA ALA A 32 25.06 15.52 -3.03
C ALA A 32 24.36 14.96 -1.78
N PHE A 33 24.76 15.42 -0.59
CA PHE A 33 24.13 15.03 0.67
C PHE A 33 22.65 15.45 0.73
N GLY A 34 22.34 16.68 0.30
CA GLY A 34 20.96 17.16 0.23
C GLY A 34 20.09 16.30 -0.68
N THR A 35 20.59 15.96 -1.87
CA THR A 35 19.86 15.10 -2.83
C THR A 35 19.63 13.70 -2.28
N TYR A 36 20.65 13.13 -1.60
CA TYR A 36 20.55 11.83 -0.97
C TYR A 36 19.50 11.81 0.15
N ALA A 37 19.51 12.81 1.03
CA ALA A 37 18.55 12.94 2.13
C ALA A 37 17.11 13.07 1.61
N VAL A 38 16.88 13.91 0.59
CA VAL A 38 15.55 14.07 -0.04
C VAL A 38 15.07 12.75 -0.65
N ARG A 39 15.96 11.99 -1.31
CA ARG A 39 15.62 10.68 -1.89
C ARG A 39 15.19 9.69 -0.81
N LEU A 40 15.90 9.65 0.32
CA LEU A 40 15.58 8.78 1.44
C LEU A 40 14.22 9.13 2.07
N LEU A 41 13.93 10.41 2.28
CA LEU A 41 12.65 10.88 2.82
C LEU A 41 11.49 10.56 1.87
N ARG A 42 11.66 10.83 0.57
CA ARG A 42 10.65 10.49 -0.45
C ARG A 42 10.38 8.99 -0.52
N HIS A 43 11.41 8.16 -0.34
CA HIS A 43 11.25 6.71 -0.34
C HIS A 43 10.36 6.25 0.81
N ARG A 44 10.65 6.70 2.05
CA ARG A 44 9.81 6.40 3.22
C ARG A 44 8.38 6.92 3.08
N GLN A 45 8.20 8.10 2.50
CA GLN A 45 6.87 8.67 2.30
C GLN A 45 6.07 7.86 1.27
N ARG A 46 6.72 7.35 0.21
CA ARG A 46 6.09 6.47 -0.78
C ARG A 46 5.65 5.16 -0.14
N GLU A 47 6.48 4.54 0.68
CA GLU A 47 6.14 3.29 1.38
C GLU A 47 4.92 3.48 2.28
N ARG A 48 4.90 4.54 3.10
CA ARG A 48 3.73 4.88 3.92
C ARG A 48 2.48 5.07 3.07
N THR A 49 2.58 5.81 1.97
CA THR A 49 1.43 6.05 1.07
C THR A 49 0.95 4.74 0.42
N GLN A 50 1.87 3.86 0.03
CA GLN A 50 1.55 2.55 -0.54
C GLN A 50 0.89 1.64 0.49
N GLN A 51 1.41 1.60 1.71
CA GLN A 51 0.84 0.86 2.84
C GLN A 51 -0.60 1.32 3.15
N ALA A 52 -0.83 2.63 3.25
CA ALA A 52 -2.19 3.17 3.45
C ALA A 52 -3.15 2.81 2.31
N ARG A 53 -2.69 2.90 1.05
CA ARG A 53 -3.49 2.52 -0.11
C ARG A 53 -3.82 1.04 -0.10
N LEU A 54 -2.85 0.19 0.24
CA LEU A 54 -3.03 -1.25 0.35
C LEU A 54 -4.06 -1.59 1.43
N ARG A 55 -3.92 -1.05 2.65
CA ARG A 55 -4.89 -1.24 3.74
C ARG A 55 -6.31 -0.85 3.31
N ARG A 56 -6.48 0.34 2.71
CA ARG A 56 -7.79 0.79 2.23
C ARG A 56 -8.38 -0.12 1.17
N ALA A 57 -7.56 -0.60 0.23
CA ALA A 57 -8.01 -1.51 -0.81
C ALA A 57 -8.44 -2.87 -0.24
N LEU A 58 -7.68 -3.42 0.72
CA LEU A 58 -8.02 -4.66 1.41
C LEU A 58 -9.27 -4.52 2.26
N ILE A 59 -9.40 -3.43 3.03
CA ILE A 59 -10.61 -3.14 3.81
C ILE A 59 -11.83 -3.01 2.89
N ALA A 60 -11.70 -2.33 1.75
CA ALA A 60 -12.77 -2.22 0.77
C ALA A 60 -13.15 -3.59 0.19
N GLU A 61 -12.17 -4.43 -0.18
CA GLU A 61 -12.42 -5.80 -0.63
C GLU A 61 -13.16 -6.62 0.45
N MET A 62 -12.66 -6.62 1.68
CA MET A 62 -13.28 -7.33 2.81
C MET A 62 -14.67 -6.78 3.15
N ALA A 63 -14.92 -5.49 2.97
CA ALA A 63 -16.23 -4.89 3.19
C ALA A 63 -17.27 -5.37 2.16
N THR A 64 -16.85 -5.68 0.92
CA THR A 64 -17.77 -6.30 -0.06
C THR A 64 -18.20 -7.72 0.33
N MET A 65 -17.42 -8.38 1.20
CA MET A 65 -17.72 -9.73 1.70
C MET A 65 -18.71 -9.74 2.87
N THR A 66 -19.15 -8.57 3.37
CA THR A 66 -20.17 -8.48 4.45
C THR A 66 -21.49 -9.17 4.11
N GLY A 67 -21.76 -9.48 2.83
CA GLY A 67 -22.90 -10.32 2.43
C GLY A 67 -22.88 -11.72 3.06
N LEU A 68 -21.69 -12.25 3.38
CA LEU A 68 -21.52 -13.54 4.07
C LEU A 68 -22.23 -13.61 5.42
N THR A 69 -22.19 -12.53 6.18
CA THR A 69 -22.71 -12.48 7.55
C THR A 69 -24.20 -12.17 7.55
N ARG A 70 -24.66 -11.32 6.62
CA ARG A 70 -26.04 -10.82 6.58
C ARG A 70 -27.07 -11.82 6.07
N ASP A 71 -26.68 -12.71 5.17
CA ASP A 71 -27.59 -13.69 4.56
C ASP A 71 -27.37 -15.13 5.04
N ARG A 72 -26.59 -15.32 6.11
CA ARG A 72 -26.29 -16.63 6.69
C ARG A 72 -27.53 -17.46 7.03
N ASP A 73 -28.59 -16.80 7.50
CA ASP A 73 -29.86 -17.45 7.88
C ASP A 73 -30.76 -17.75 6.67
N LYS A 74 -30.42 -17.23 5.48
CA LYS A 74 -31.22 -17.38 4.26
C LYS A 74 -30.62 -18.37 3.25
N ILE A 75 -29.43 -18.93 3.53
CA ILE A 75 -28.82 -19.93 2.65
C ILE A 75 -29.64 -21.22 2.76
N SER A 76 -30.64 -21.33 1.88
CA SER A 76 -31.38 -22.58 1.68
C SER A 76 -30.44 -23.60 1.03
N PRO A 77 -30.51 -24.89 1.43
CA PRO A 77 -29.74 -25.97 0.78
C PRO A 77 -29.96 -26.06 -0.74
N LYS A 78 -31.06 -25.48 -1.24
CA LYS A 78 -31.41 -25.45 -2.67
C LYS A 78 -30.75 -24.31 -3.45
N GLU A 79 -30.23 -23.30 -2.76
CA GLU A 79 -29.68 -22.08 -3.36
C GLU A 79 -28.24 -21.87 -2.86
N LEU A 80 -27.31 -22.67 -3.37
CA LEU A 80 -25.90 -22.43 -3.13
C LEU A 80 -25.50 -21.05 -3.67
N PRO A 81 -24.82 -20.20 -2.88
CA PRO A 81 -24.39 -18.89 -3.37
C PRO A 81 -23.52 -19.05 -4.61
N THR A 82 -23.74 -18.19 -5.61
CA THR A 82 -22.92 -18.12 -6.82
C THR A 82 -21.50 -17.65 -6.48
N SER A 83 -20.56 -18.60 -6.36
CA SER A 83 -19.08 -18.59 -6.59
C SER A 83 -18.19 -17.38 -6.21
N HIS A 84 -18.74 -16.27 -5.74
CA HIS A 84 -18.04 -15.02 -5.46
C HIS A 84 -18.18 -14.62 -4.00
N ILE A 85 -18.30 -15.63 -3.13
CA ILE A 85 -18.46 -15.44 -1.69
C ILE A 85 -17.26 -14.71 -1.08
N VAL A 86 -16.05 -14.99 -1.61
CA VAL A 86 -14.81 -14.33 -1.18
C VAL A 86 -14.06 -13.87 -2.42
N SER A 87 -13.94 -12.55 -2.59
CA SER A 87 -13.02 -11.98 -3.57
C SER A 87 -11.59 -12.09 -3.05
N THR A 88 -10.67 -12.58 -3.87
CA THR A 88 -9.23 -12.62 -3.56
C THR A 88 -8.43 -11.68 -4.46
N VAL A 89 -9.11 -10.89 -5.30
CA VAL A 89 -8.51 -10.12 -6.39
C VAL A 89 -7.57 -9.04 -5.88
N VAL A 90 -7.93 -8.29 -4.82
CA VAL A 90 -7.03 -7.22 -4.31
C VAL A 90 -5.86 -7.83 -3.59
N PHE A 91 -6.08 -8.88 -2.80
CA PHE A 91 -5.01 -9.64 -2.15
C PHE A 91 -3.99 -10.21 -3.15
N GLU A 92 -4.46 -10.94 -4.17
CA GLU A 92 -3.60 -11.57 -5.18
C GLU A 92 -2.81 -10.52 -5.99
N ASN A 93 -3.49 -9.46 -6.45
CA ASN A 93 -2.87 -8.39 -7.25
C ASN A 93 -1.89 -7.49 -6.47
N ASN A 94 -1.86 -7.59 -5.14
CA ASN A 94 -0.95 -6.81 -4.30
C ASN A 94 -0.08 -7.70 -3.40
N SER A 95 0.07 -8.99 -3.75
CA SER A 95 0.87 -9.95 -3.00
C SER A 95 2.32 -9.50 -2.79
N ASP A 96 2.89 -8.78 -3.76
CA ASP A 96 4.23 -8.17 -3.69
C ASP A 96 4.36 -7.07 -2.63
N LYS A 97 3.24 -6.42 -2.27
CA LYS A 97 3.18 -5.29 -1.33
C LYS A 97 2.71 -5.69 0.06
N ILE A 98 2.29 -6.93 0.27
CA ILE A 98 1.85 -7.40 1.60
C ILE A 98 2.96 -7.22 2.64
N GLY A 99 4.23 -7.35 2.25
CA GLY A 99 5.36 -7.09 3.14
C GLY A 99 5.52 -5.64 3.64
N LEU A 100 4.70 -4.70 3.14
CA LEU A 100 4.61 -3.34 3.68
C LEU A 100 3.70 -3.24 4.92
N LEU A 101 2.86 -4.25 5.17
CA LEU A 101 1.99 -4.31 6.33
C LEU A 101 2.77 -4.70 7.60
N THR A 102 2.16 -4.52 8.76
CA THR A 102 2.75 -5.05 10.00
C THR A 102 2.73 -6.58 9.95
N GLU A 103 3.56 -7.21 10.79
CA GLU A 103 3.59 -8.66 10.93
C GLU A 103 2.22 -9.22 11.35
N SER A 104 1.55 -8.57 12.31
CA SER A 104 0.21 -8.97 12.77
C SER A 104 -0.87 -8.85 11.68
N GLU A 105 -0.86 -7.76 10.90
CA GLU A 105 -1.76 -7.59 9.75
C GLU A 105 -1.54 -8.66 8.70
N THR A 106 -0.28 -8.95 8.39
CA THR A 106 0.11 -9.94 7.40
C THR A 106 -0.32 -11.34 7.81
N GLU A 107 -0.07 -11.72 9.06
CA GLU A 107 -0.47 -13.02 9.60
C GLU A 107 -2.01 -13.19 9.56
N ALA A 108 -2.75 -12.19 10.03
CA ALA A 108 -4.22 -12.21 10.01
C ALA A 108 -4.77 -12.34 8.58
N LEU A 109 -4.23 -11.57 7.63
CA LEU A 109 -4.61 -11.64 6.22
C LEU A 109 -4.33 -13.01 5.61
N ILE A 110 -3.12 -13.56 5.83
CA ILE A 110 -2.75 -14.88 5.30
C ILE A 110 -3.67 -15.95 5.89
N GLN A 111 -3.94 -15.89 7.20
CA GLN A 111 -4.82 -16.84 7.87
C GLN A 111 -6.24 -16.77 7.31
N PHE A 112 -6.79 -15.56 7.15
CA PHE A 112 -8.11 -15.34 6.56
C PHE A 112 -8.17 -15.87 5.11
N TYR A 113 -7.26 -15.45 4.24
CA TYR A 113 -7.31 -15.82 2.82
C TYR A 113 -7.00 -17.29 2.56
N SER A 114 -6.11 -17.90 3.35
CA SER A 114 -5.86 -19.35 3.29
C SER A 114 -7.12 -20.14 3.67
N TYR A 115 -7.81 -19.70 4.72
CA TYR A 115 -9.04 -20.33 5.15
C TYR A 115 -10.20 -20.09 4.17
N ALA A 116 -10.30 -18.88 3.62
CA ALA A 116 -11.26 -18.53 2.58
C ALA A 116 -11.10 -19.40 1.32
N HIS A 117 -9.86 -19.67 0.92
CA HIS A 117 -9.56 -20.59 -0.18
C HIS A 117 -10.07 -22.01 0.12
N LEU A 118 -9.84 -22.52 1.33
CA LEU A 118 -10.33 -23.84 1.76
C LEU A 118 -11.87 -23.91 1.70
N VAL A 119 -12.57 -22.90 2.22
CA VAL A 119 -14.05 -22.83 2.17
C VAL A 119 -14.55 -22.80 0.72
N ARG A 120 -13.87 -22.06 -0.16
CA ARG A 120 -14.19 -22.02 -1.59
C ARG A 120 -14.03 -23.40 -2.24
N THR A 121 -12.92 -24.10 -2.00
CA THR A 121 -12.72 -25.46 -2.54
C THR A 121 -13.79 -26.43 -2.05
N GLN A 122 -14.18 -26.34 -0.77
CA GLN A 122 -15.27 -27.17 -0.24
C GLN A 122 -16.63 -26.84 -0.87
N LEU A 123 -16.92 -25.57 -1.12
CA LEU A 123 -18.14 -25.16 -1.82
C LEU A 123 -18.17 -25.68 -3.25
N ASP A 124 -17.06 -25.56 -3.98
CA ASP A 124 -16.94 -26.05 -5.35
C ASP A 124 -17.12 -27.57 -5.40
N TYR A 125 -16.53 -28.30 -4.45
CA TYR A 125 -16.72 -29.75 -4.30
C TYR A 125 -18.17 -30.13 -3.94
N SER A 126 -18.79 -29.39 -3.02
CA SER A 126 -20.18 -29.63 -2.62
C SER A 126 -21.14 -29.38 -3.78
N ARG A 127 -20.84 -28.38 -4.60
CA ARG A 127 -21.58 -28.09 -5.83
C ARG A 127 -21.45 -29.22 -6.85
N SER A 128 -20.24 -29.76 -7.07
CA SER A 128 -20.09 -30.89 -8.00
C SER A 128 -20.89 -32.11 -7.55
N LEU A 129 -20.90 -32.41 -6.24
CA LEU A 129 -21.71 -33.49 -5.69
C LEU A 129 -23.22 -33.27 -5.89
N LEU A 130 -23.71 -32.04 -5.74
CA LEU A 130 -25.13 -31.72 -5.98
C LEU A 130 -25.53 -31.90 -7.44
N PHE A 131 -24.63 -31.65 -8.39
CA PHE A 131 -24.88 -31.89 -9.81
C PHE A 131 -24.93 -33.38 -10.16
N GLU A 132 -24.18 -34.21 -9.44
CA GLU A 132 -24.09 -35.66 -9.69
C GLU A 132 -25.11 -36.48 -8.90
N ALA A 133 -25.57 -35.98 -7.75
CA ALA A 133 -26.49 -36.69 -6.88
C ALA A 133 -27.93 -36.64 -7.39
N ASN A 134 -28.53 -37.81 -7.63
CA ASN A 134 -29.96 -37.94 -7.89
C ASN A 134 -30.85 -37.62 -6.66
N HIS A 135 -30.27 -37.58 -5.45
CA HIS A 135 -30.95 -37.35 -4.17
C HIS A 135 -30.17 -36.36 -3.28
N PRO A 136 -30.36 -35.04 -3.44
CA PRO A 136 -29.62 -34.01 -2.70
C PRO A 136 -29.99 -33.93 -1.21
N GLU A 137 -31.12 -34.53 -0.79
CA GLU A 137 -31.59 -34.50 0.60
C GLU A 137 -30.68 -35.17 1.65
N HIS A 138 -29.73 -36.01 1.23
CA HIS A 138 -28.84 -36.73 2.15
C HIS A 138 -27.47 -36.06 2.38
N LEU A 139 -27.22 -34.92 1.74
CA LEU A 139 -25.95 -34.21 1.91
C LEU A 139 -25.96 -33.43 3.22
N ASP A 140 -25.02 -33.79 4.11
CA ASP A 140 -24.81 -33.07 5.37
C ASP A 140 -23.93 -31.83 5.13
N PHE A 141 -24.52 -30.65 5.29
CA PHE A 141 -23.84 -29.35 5.19
C PHE A 141 -23.42 -28.76 6.54
N SER A 142 -23.52 -29.53 7.64
CA SER A 142 -23.15 -29.09 9.00
C SER A 142 -21.72 -28.55 9.07
N HIS A 143 -20.76 -29.31 8.53
CA HIS A 143 -19.35 -28.93 8.44
C HIS A 143 -19.12 -27.63 7.67
N PHE A 144 -19.88 -27.41 6.59
CA PHE A 144 -19.77 -26.20 5.79
C PHE A 144 -20.24 -24.97 6.59
N HIS A 145 -21.33 -25.10 7.34
CA HIS A 145 -21.84 -24.02 8.19
C HIS A 145 -20.83 -23.63 9.28
N ASP A 146 -20.17 -24.61 9.90
CA ASP A 146 -19.13 -24.35 10.89
C ASP A 146 -17.88 -23.71 10.27
N ASN A 147 -17.56 -24.07 9.02
CA ASN A 147 -16.48 -23.42 8.30
C ASN A 147 -16.83 -21.97 7.94
N ILE A 148 -18.06 -21.66 7.55
CA ILE A 148 -18.50 -20.27 7.35
C ILE A 148 -18.39 -19.46 8.65
N LYS A 149 -18.84 -19.99 9.79
CA LYS A 149 -18.70 -19.31 11.10
C LYS A 149 -17.24 -18.99 11.41
N LYS A 150 -16.35 -19.95 11.18
CA LYS A 150 -14.91 -19.76 11.43
C LYS A 150 -14.31 -18.74 10.46
N LEU A 151 -14.74 -18.73 9.20
CA LEU A 151 -14.34 -17.72 8.23
C LEU A 151 -14.79 -16.31 8.64
N GLU A 152 -16.02 -16.18 9.14
CA GLU A 152 -16.58 -14.93 9.68
C GLU A 152 -15.75 -14.41 10.87
N ALA A 153 -15.41 -15.29 11.82
CA ALA A 153 -14.57 -14.90 12.96
C ALA A 153 -13.16 -14.42 12.52
N LEU A 154 -12.55 -15.08 11.53
CA LEU A 154 -11.26 -14.66 10.97
C LEU A 154 -11.37 -13.34 10.20
N TRP A 155 -12.47 -13.13 9.48
CA TRP A 155 -12.75 -11.89 8.77
C TRP A 155 -12.85 -10.71 9.74
N GLU A 156 -13.61 -10.84 10.83
CA GLU A 156 -13.73 -9.80 11.86
C GLU A 156 -12.40 -9.50 12.54
N ALA A 157 -11.65 -10.54 12.91
CA ALA A 157 -10.34 -10.40 13.53
C ALA A 157 -9.37 -9.65 12.62
N THR A 158 -9.35 -9.99 11.33
CA THR A 158 -8.49 -9.35 10.32
C THR A 158 -8.90 -7.89 10.08
N LEU A 159 -10.20 -7.60 9.96
CA LEU A 159 -10.68 -6.22 9.81
C LEU A 159 -10.32 -5.37 11.02
N LYS A 160 -10.46 -5.91 12.23
CA LYS A 160 -10.08 -5.22 13.46
C LYS A 160 -8.59 -4.85 13.45
N GLU A 161 -7.72 -5.77 13.05
CA GLU A 161 -6.27 -5.56 12.99
C GLU A 161 -5.89 -4.49 11.95
N LEU A 162 -6.50 -4.55 10.75
CA LEU A 162 -6.29 -3.56 9.70
C LEU A 162 -6.79 -2.16 10.10
N LEU A 163 -7.92 -2.09 10.81
CA LEU A 163 -8.50 -0.82 11.26
C LEU A 163 -7.69 -0.19 12.39
N ALA A 164 -7.22 -0.99 13.37
CA ALA A 164 -6.40 -0.52 14.48
C ALA A 164 -5.15 0.22 13.98
N ASN A 165 -4.43 -0.38 13.03
CA ASN A 165 -3.21 0.20 12.47
C ASN A 165 -3.47 1.29 11.41
N SER A 166 -4.70 1.41 10.90
CA SER A 166 -5.10 2.50 10.00
C SER A 166 -5.31 3.84 10.74
N SER A 167 -5.74 3.78 12.00
CA SER A 167 -5.96 4.95 12.87
C SER A 167 -4.66 5.71 13.12
N GLU A 168 -3.58 4.98 13.39
CA GLU A 168 -2.25 5.54 13.66
C GLU A 168 -1.68 6.34 12.47
N MET A 169 -2.16 6.09 11.25
CA MET A 169 -1.70 6.82 10.06
C MET A 169 -2.38 8.17 9.85
N ASN A 170 -3.56 8.41 10.42
CA ASN A 170 -4.27 9.68 10.28
C ASN A 170 -3.73 10.78 11.21
N GLU A 171 -2.94 10.42 12.22
CA GLU A 171 -2.34 11.37 13.18
C GLU A 171 -0.94 11.85 12.74
N VAL A 172 -0.38 11.28 11.67
CA VAL A 172 0.84 11.82 11.05
C VAL A 172 0.46 13.09 10.28
N GLU A 173 0.45 14.20 11.02
CA GLU A 173 0.32 15.55 10.53
C GLU A 173 1.10 15.71 9.22
N LEU A 174 0.39 16.17 8.19
CA LEU A 174 1.02 16.72 7.00
C LEU A 174 2.04 17.76 7.48
N PRO A 175 3.31 17.70 7.06
CA PRO A 175 4.20 18.83 7.29
C PRO A 175 3.51 20.03 6.64
N ASN A 176 3.10 21.00 7.48
CA ASN A 176 2.57 22.29 7.03
C ASN A 176 3.50 22.79 5.93
N GLY A 177 3.03 22.69 4.70
CA GLY A 177 3.76 23.06 3.49
C GLY A 177 3.78 24.56 3.34
N ASP A 178 4.28 25.28 4.33
CA ASP A 178 4.73 26.66 4.19
C ASP A 178 6.07 26.62 3.45
N GLY A 179 5.97 26.46 2.13
CA GLY A 179 7.10 26.26 1.24
C GLY A 179 6.76 26.58 -0.22
N VAL A 180 6.15 27.76 -0.43
CA VAL A 180 6.31 28.67 -1.58
C VAL A 180 6.92 28.06 -2.85
N ILE A 181 6.12 27.94 -3.92
CA ILE A 181 6.43 28.54 -5.23
C ILE A 181 5.11 29.08 -5.80
N SER A 182 4.93 30.39 -5.73
CA SER A 182 3.82 31.11 -6.36
C SER A 182 3.78 30.85 -7.87
N PRO A 183 2.60 30.68 -8.48
CA PRO A 183 2.48 30.60 -9.93
C PRO A 183 2.96 31.92 -10.54
N HIS A 184 3.98 31.81 -11.39
CA HIS A 184 4.46 32.91 -12.21
C HIS A 184 3.27 33.42 -13.05
N LYS A 185 2.87 34.67 -12.80
CA LYS A 185 1.82 35.38 -13.52
C LYS A 185 2.28 35.53 -14.98
N GLY A 186 1.86 34.62 -15.84
CA GLY A 186 2.03 34.74 -17.28
C GLY A 186 1.06 35.79 -17.79
N THR A 187 1.57 37.00 -18.01
CA THR A 187 0.88 38.04 -18.77
C THR A 187 0.86 37.60 -20.25
N SER A 188 -0.26 37.07 -20.72
CA SER A 188 -0.55 37.04 -22.17
C SER A 188 -1.45 38.22 -22.48
N SER A 189 -0.78 39.31 -22.83
CA SER A 189 -1.36 40.46 -23.48
C SER A 189 -1.67 40.12 -24.94
N THR A 190 -2.79 40.67 -25.40
CA THR A 190 -3.02 41.28 -26.73
C THR A 190 -3.10 40.44 -28.01
N ASP A 191 -4.12 40.83 -28.77
CA ASP A 191 -4.21 40.92 -30.24
C ASP A 191 -4.60 39.66 -31.04
N SER A 192 -5.90 39.52 -31.32
CA SER A 192 -6.52 39.89 -32.62
C SER A 192 -7.88 39.21 -32.79
#